data_AF-A0A1F7R9I1-F1
#
_entry.id   AF-A0A1F7R9I1-F1
#
_cell.length_a   1.000
_cell.length_b   1.000
_cell.length_c   1.000
_cell.angle_alpha   90.00
_cell.angle_beta   90.00
_cell.angle_gamma   90.00
#
_symmetry.space_group_name_H-M   'P 1'
#
loop_
_entity.id
_entity.type
_entity.pdbx_description
1 polymer ?
#
loop_
_entity_poly.entity_id
_entity_poly.type
_entity_poly.pdbx_seq_one_letter_code
_entity_poly.pdbx_strand_id
1 'polypeptide(L)' 'MAKESSEQKLIERWWVRGVVALALAGIAYGFASLAIDSGALWQYGLAIGFLVWAFAQAKRSAKALYTRVR' A
#
# COMPACT_ATOMS: atom_id res chain seq x y z
N MET A 1 -12.63 18.75 20.74
CA MET A 1 -12.66 17.31 20.42
C MET A 1 -13.02 17.16 18.96
N ALA A 2 -12.04 16.92 18.08
CA ALA A 2 -12.32 16.73 16.66
C ALA A 2 -13.12 15.43 16.50
N LYS A 3 -14.31 15.51 15.88
CA LYS A 3 -15.05 14.32 15.44
C LYS A 3 -14.14 13.58 14.47
N GLU A 4 -13.54 12.47 14.89
CA GLU A 4 -12.91 11.53 13.98
C GLU A 4 -13.97 11.12 12.95
N SER A 5 -13.77 11.52 11.70
CA SER A 5 -14.61 11.12 10.57
C SER A 5 -14.68 9.59 10.55
N SER A 6 -15.86 9.03 10.35
CA SER A 6 -16.08 7.58 10.20
C SER A 6 -15.14 6.93 9.18
N GLU A 7 -14.60 7.71 8.24
CA GLU A 7 -13.60 7.31 7.25
C GLU A 7 -12.24 6.95 7.88
N GLN A 8 -11.81 7.68 8.92
CA GLN A 8 -10.56 7.39 9.63
C GLN A 8 -10.65 6.06 10.39
N LYS A 9 -11.82 5.75 10.97
CA LYS A 9 -12.09 4.45 11.61
C LYS A 9 -12.13 3.30 10.60
N LEU A 10 -12.52 3.57 9.36
CA LEU A 10 -12.50 2.59 8.27
C LEU A 10 -11.06 2.30 7.81
N ILE A 11 -10.24 3.33 7.65
CA ILE A 11 -8.80 3.22 7.32
C ILE A 11 -7.99 2.57 8.46
N GLU A 12 -8.46 2.63 9.70
CA GLU A 12 -7.85 1.90 10.82
C GLU A 12 -8.06 0.38 10.77
N ARG A 13 -9.02 -0.12 9.98
CA ARG A 13 -9.20 -1.57 9.86
C ARG A 13 -8.03 -2.20 9.12
N TRP A 14 -7.40 -3.18 9.77
CA TRP A 14 -6.26 -3.93 9.24
C TRP A 14 -6.52 -4.49 7.83
N TRP A 15 -7.74 -4.96 7.55
CA TRP A 15 -8.10 -5.52 6.25
C TRP A 15 -8.10 -4.45 5.15
N VAL A 16 -8.56 -3.22 5.41
CA VAL A 16 -8.54 -2.12 4.43
C VAL A 16 -7.11 -1.79 4.05
N ARG A 17 -6.21 -1.72 5.04
CA ARG A 17 -4.77 -1.50 4.79
C ARG A 17 -4.13 -2.64 4.02
N GLY A 18 -4.55 -3.88 4.26
CA GLY A 18 -4.11 -5.06 3.50
C GLY A 18 -4.56 -5.01 2.03
N VAL A 19 -5.82 -4.66 1.79
CA VAL A 19 -6.37 -4.49 0.42
C VAL A 19 -5.66 -3.35 -0.32
N VAL A 20 -5.41 -2.22 0.35
CA VAL A 20 -4.65 -1.10 -0.22
C VAL A 20 -3.21 -1.52 -0.55
N ALA A 21 -2.56 -2.29 0.32
CA ALA A 21 -1.21 -2.80 0.05
C ALA A 21 -1.18 -3.73 -1.18
N LEU A 22 -2.16 -4.63 -1.30
CA LEU A 22 -2.30 -5.50 -2.49
C LEU A 22 -2.57 -4.70 -3.77
N ALA A 23 -3.45 -3.71 -3.71
CA ALA A 23 -3.74 -2.84 -4.85
C ALA A 23 -2.49 -2.08 -5.31
N LEU A 24 -1.73 -1.51 -4.36
CA LEU A 24 -0.48 -0.80 -4.66
C LEU A 24 0.60 -1.75 -5.22
N ALA A 25 0.69 -2.98 -4.72
CA ALA A 25 1.60 -3.99 -5.25
C ALA A 25 1.24 -4.39 -6.70
N GLY A 26 -0.05 -4.54 -7.00
CA GLY A 26 -0.54 -4.79 -8.37
C GLY A 26 -0.23 -3.63 -9.32
N ILE A 27 -0.42 -2.39 -8.87
CA ILE A 27 -0.04 -1.19 -9.64
C ILE A 27 1.47 -1.15 -9.88
N ALA A 28 2.28 -1.42 -8.84
CA ALA A 28 3.73 -1.48 -8.96
C ALA A 28 4.18 -2.52 -9.99
N TYR A 29 3.54 -3.70 -10.02
CA TYR A 29 3.79 -4.71 -11.04
C TYR A 29 3.45 -4.22 -12.45
N GLY A 30 2.30 -3.55 -12.62
CA GLY A 30 1.93 -2.94 -13.90
C GLY A 30 2.98 -1.94 -14.41
N PHE A 31 3.45 -1.04 -13.54
CA PHE A 31 4.52 -0.10 -13.89
C PHE A 31 5.86 -0.80 -14.15
N ALA A 32 6.20 -1.85 -13.41
CA ALA A 32 7.41 -2.62 -13.67
C ALA A 32 7.36 -3.34 -15.02
N SER A 33 6.21 -3.91 -15.38
CA SER A 33 5.98 -4.54 -16.70
C SER A 33 6.12 -3.52 -17.83
N LEU A 34 5.46 -2.36 -17.69
CA LEU A 34 5.58 -1.24 -18.62
C LEU A 34 7.02 -0.72 -18.75
N ALA A 35 7.77 -0.70 -17.64
CA ALA A 35 9.15 -0.26 -17.62
C ALA A 35 10.07 -1.21 -18.37
N ILE A 36 9.82 -2.52 -18.28
CA ILE A 36 10.54 -3.56 -19.03
C ILE A 36 10.29 -3.39 -20.53
N ASP A 37 9.03 -3.18 -20.94
CA ASP A 37 8.67 -3.05 -22.35
C ASP A 37 9.13 -1.71 -22.97
N SER A 38 9.11 -0.62 -22.20
CA SER A 38 9.45 0.72 -22.70
C SER A 38 10.92 1.12 -22.51
N GLY A 39 11.67 0.41 -21.66
CA GLY A 39 13.04 0.78 -21.27
C GLY A 39 13.15 2.08 -20.47
N ALA A 40 12.03 2.66 -20.03
CA ALA A 40 12.01 3.97 -19.40
C ALA A 40 12.39 3.91 -17.90
N LEU A 41 13.57 4.43 -17.57
CA LEU A 41 14.11 4.50 -16.20
C LEU A 41 13.16 5.15 -15.17
N TRP A 42 12.35 6.13 -15.57
CA TRP A 42 11.40 6.79 -14.67
C TRP A 42 10.24 5.88 -14.25
N GLN A 43 9.85 4.91 -15.09
CA GLN A 43 8.80 3.94 -14.76
C GLN A 43 9.27 2.94 -13.71
N TYR A 44 10.55 2.55 -13.74
CA TYR A 44 11.17 1.80 -12.65
C TYR A 44 11.15 2.59 -11.34
N GLY A 45 11.44 3.89 -11.39
CA GLY A 45 11.35 4.77 -10.21
C GLY A 45 9.94 4.78 -9.60
N LEU A 46 8.91 4.88 -10.43
CA LEU A 46 7.51 4.80 -9.97
C LEU A 46 7.17 3.41 -9.40
N ALA A 47 7.56 2.34 -10.08
CA ALA A 47 7.31 0.97 -9.62
C ALA A 47 7.94 0.73 -8.24
N ILE A 48 9.19 1.15 -8.03
CA ILE A 48 9.89 1.05 -6.75
C ILE A 48 9.18 1.91 -5.69
N GLY A 49 8.79 3.14 -6.03
CA GLY A 49 8.04 4.02 -5.13
C GLY A 49 6.73 3.39 -4.64
N PHE A 50 5.94 2.83 -5.55
CA PHE A 50 4.70 2.13 -5.21
C PHE A 50 4.94 0.87 -4.38
N LEU A 51 6.00 0.11 -4.68
CA LEU A 51 6.39 -1.07 -3.90
C LEU A 51 6.76 -0.71 -2.46
N VAL A 52 7.58 0.32 -2.26
CA VAL A 52 7.95 0.80 -0.92
C VAL A 52 6.72 1.23 -0.13
N TRP A 53 5.80 1.96 -0.79
CA TRP A 53 4.55 2.38 -0.16
C TRP A 53 3.62 1.21 0.19
N ALA A 54 3.49 0.23 -0.71
CA ALA A 54 2.76 -1.00 -0.45
C ALA A 54 3.34 -1.74 0.77
N PHE A 55 4.67 -1.83 0.85
CA PHE A 55 5.35 -2.48 1.97
C PHE A 55 5.15 -1.72 3.30
N ALA A 56 5.18 -0.39 3.26
CA ALA A 56 4.89 0.44 4.43
C ALA A 56 3.45 0.25 4.93
N GLN A 57 2.47 0.15 4.03
CA GLN A 57 1.08 -0.15 4.37
C GLN A 57 0.90 -1.58 4.90
N ALA A 58 1.56 -2.56 4.28
CA ALA A 58 1.55 -3.94 4.75
C ALA A 58 2.14 -4.06 6.17
N LYS A 59 3.28 -3.41 6.45
CA LYS A 59 3.90 -3.38 7.79
C LYS A 59 3.00 -2.72 8.82
N ARG A 60 2.32 -1.62 8.46
CA ARG A 60 1.34 -0.95 9.34
C ARG A 60 0.09 -1.82 9.57
N SER A 61 -0.34 -2.58 8.56
CA SER A 61 -1.43 -3.54 8.68
C SER A 61 -1.05 -4.70 9.60
N ALA A 62 0.13 -5.29 9.42
CA ALA A 62 0.64 -6.38 10.26
C ALA A 62 0.78 -5.95 11.73
N LYS A 63 1.29 -4.73 11.98
CA LYS A 63 1.34 -4.17 13.34
C LYS A 63 -0.06 -3.99 13.93
N ALA A 64 -1.02 -3.48 13.16
CA ALA A 64 -2.40 -3.31 13.61
C ALA A 64 -3.10 -4.66 13.87
N LEU A 65 -2.82 -5.68 13.07
CA LEU A 65 -3.30 -7.05 13.29
C LEU A 65 -2.73 -7.62 14.59
N TYR A 66 -1.42 -7.47 14.82
CA TYR A 66 -0.75 -7.96 16.03
C TYR A 66 -1.29 -7.33 17.32
N THR A 67 -1.60 -6.02 17.30
CA THR A 67 -2.22 -5.33 18.44
C THR A 67 -3.67 -5.74 18.69
N ARG A 68 -4.37 -6.30 17.70
CA ARG A 68 -5.77 -6.74 17.82
C ARG A 68 -5.93 -8.19 18.27
N VAL A 69 -4.88 -9.01 18.10
CA VAL A 69 -4.86 -10.44 18.44
C VAL A 69 -4.38 -10.68 19.88
N ARG A 70 -3.79 -9.67 20.53
CA ARG A 70 -3.37 -9.69 21.94
C ARG A 70 -4.39 -8.98 22.82
#